data_AF-A0A357YKI4-F1
#
_entry.id   AF-A0A357YKI4-F1
#
_cell.length_a   1.000
_cell.length_b   1.000
_cell.length_c   1.000
_cell.angle_alpha   90.00
_cell.angle_beta   90.00
_cell.angle_gamma   90.00
#
_symmetry.space_group_name_H-M   'P 1'
#
loop_
_entity.id
_entity.type
_entity.pdbx_description
1 polymer ?
#
loop_
_entity_poly.entity_id
_entity_poly.type
_entity_poly.pdbx_seq_one_letter_code
_entity_poly.pdbx_strand_id
1 'polypeptide(L)' 'MYRLRLINYAYGHTGREHYRLIAKTMQRLQNYPGGEALVKELAEVFHTYYRNRPAMMEELKLFICKR' A
#
# COMPACT_ATOMS: atom_id res chain seq x y z
N MET A 1 8.27 -4.62 -11.44
CA MET A 1 9.32 -4.54 -10.40
C MET A 1 8.94 -3.74 -9.14
N TYR A 2 8.07 -2.72 -9.20
CA TYR A 2 7.69 -1.92 -8.01
C TYR A 2 6.97 -2.71 -6.89
N ARG A 3 6.18 -3.72 -7.26
CA ARG A 3 5.41 -4.56 -6.33
C ARG A 3 6.29 -5.26 -5.27
N LEU A 4 7.33 -5.98 -5.71
CA LEU A 4 8.24 -6.71 -4.81
C LEU A 4 8.99 -5.77 -3.85
N ARG A 5 9.31 -4.55 -4.29
CA ARG A 5 10.02 -3.57 -3.48
C ARG A 5 9.17 -3.09 -2.30
N LEU A 6 7.89 -2.79 -2.54
CA LEU A 6 6.96 -2.36 -1.51
C LEU A 6 6.62 -3.50 -0.53
N ILE A 7 6.47 -4.73 -1.05
CA ILE A 7 6.21 -5.92 -0.20
C ILE A 7 7.42 -6.21 0.71
N ASN A 8 8.64 -6.24 0.16
CA ASN A 8 9.84 -6.45 0.97
C ASN A 8 10.04 -5.33 2.01
N TYR A 9 9.75 -4.08 1.64
CA TYR A 9 9.80 -2.97 2.57
C TYR A 9 8.77 -3.10 3.70
N ALA A 10 7.52 -3.49 3.37
CA ALA A 10 6.47 -3.75 4.34
C ALA A 10 6.75 -4.97 5.24
N TYR A 11 7.49 -5.95 4.73
CA TYR A 11 7.93 -7.12 5.48
C TYR A 11 9.01 -6.76 6.51
N GLY A 12 10.05 -6.04 6.09
CA GLY A 12 11.19 -5.67 6.94
C GLY A 12 10.93 -4.50 7.89
N HIS A 13 9.92 -3.67 7.61
CA HIS A 13 9.60 -2.50 8.42
C HIS A 13 8.18 -2.55 9.00
N THR A 14 8.09 -2.41 10.32
CA THR A 14 6.85 -2.31 11.08
C THR A 14 6.73 -0.92 11.70
N GLY A 15 5.64 -0.21 11.40
CA GLY A 15 5.35 1.10 11.99
C GLY A 15 4.44 1.96 11.11
N ARG A 16 3.62 2.82 11.73
CA ARG A 16 2.68 3.69 11.01
C ARG A 16 3.38 4.62 10.01
N GLU A 17 4.58 5.09 10.32
CA GLU A 17 5.37 5.93 9.42
C GLU A 17 5.72 5.20 8.10
N HIS A 18 6.15 3.94 8.19
CA HIS A 18 6.44 3.12 7.01
C HIS A 18 5.17 2.83 6.20
N TYR A 19 4.04 2.59 6.88
CA TYR A 19 2.75 2.37 6.22
C TYR A 19 2.25 3.63 5.51
N ARG A 20 2.46 4.82 6.09
CA ARG A 20 2.20 6.11 5.43
C ARG A 20 3.02 6.28 4.17
N LEU A 21 4.30 5.94 4.20
CA LEU A 21 5.17 6.01 3.03
C LEU A 21 4.70 5.06 1.91
N ILE A 22 4.31 3.83 2.27
CA ILE A 22 3.75 2.86 1.32
C ILE A 22 2.46 3.42 0.71
N ALA A 23 1.53 3.89 1.54
CA ALA A 23 0.24 4.41 1.11
C ALA A 23 0.37 5.66 0.23
N LYS A 24 1.28 6.58 0.56
CA LYS A 24 1.62 7.76 -0.25
C LYS A 24 2.24 7.39 -1.60
N THR A 25 3.08 6.35 -1.62
CA THR A 25 3.64 5.80 -2.87
C THR A 25 2.53 5.20 -3.74
N MET A 26 1.61 4.44 -3.14
CA MET A 26 0.45 3.87 -3.84
C MET A 26 -0.46 4.96 -4.40
N GLN A 27 -0.73 6.03 -3.63
CA GLN A 27 -1.51 7.17 -4.12
C GLN A 27 -0.85 7.89 -5.31
N ARG A 28 0.48 8.05 -5.29
CA ARG A 28 1.20 8.58 -6.45
C ARG A 28 1.06 7.68 -7.66
N LEU A 29 1.17 6.36 -7.46
CA LEU A 29 0.98 5.37 -8.53
C LEU A 29 -0.43 5.42 -9.10
N GLN A 30 -1.46 5.61 -8.28
CA GLN A 30 -2.86 5.72 -8.74
C GLN A 30 -3.06 6.86 -9.73
N ASN A 31 -2.34 7.98 -9.57
CA ASN A 31 -2.41 9.13 -10.49
C ASN A 31 -1.73 8.89 -11.84
N TYR A 32 -1.01 7.78 -12.04
CA TYR A 32 -0.46 7.42 -13.35
C TYR A 32 -1.50 6.66 -14.20
N PRO A 33 -1.56 6.89 -15.51
CA PRO A 33 -2.43 6.13 -16.40
C PRO A 33 -2.06 4.63 -16.35
N GLY A 34 -3.02 3.80 -15.94
CA GLY A 34 -2.82 2.36 -15.69
C GLY A 34 -2.34 1.98 -14.29
N GLY A 35 -2.08 2.97 -13.43
CA GLY A 35 -1.62 2.74 -12.06
C GLY A 35 -2.73 2.33 -11.09
N GLU A 36 -4.00 2.60 -11.40
CA GLU A 36 -5.14 2.19 -10.58
C GLU A 36 -5.24 0.66 -10.44
N ALA A 37 -5.03 -0.09 -11.54
CA ALA A 37 -5.00 -1.55 -11.53
C ALA A 37 -3.87 -2.08 -10.64
N LEU A 38 -2.69 -1.45 -10.73
CA LEU A 38 -1.51 -1.83 -9.95
C LEU A 38 -1.69 -1.55 -8.45
N VAL A 39 -2.36 -0.44 -8.10
CA VAL A 39 -2.71 -0.10 -6.71
C VAL A 39 -3.74 -1.07 -6.15
N LYS A 40 -4.73 -1.47 -6.96
CA LYS A 40 -5.74 -2.45 -6.57
C LYS A 40 -5.12 -3.83 -6.29
N GLU A 41 -4.28 -4.33 -7.20
CA GLU A 41 -3.53 -5.57 -6.97
C GLU A 41 -2.67 -5.50 -5.70
N LEU A 42 -1.97 -4.39 -5.47
CA LEU A 42 -1.16 -4.20 -4.26
C LEU A 42 -2.02 -4.19 -2.99
N ALA A 43 -3.18 -3.52 -3.03
CA ALA A 43 -4.10 -3.47 -1.89
C ALA A 43 -4.62 -4.87 -1.54
N GLU A 44 -4.96 -5.69 -2.53
CA GLU A 44 -5.38 -7.09 -2.32
C GLU A 44 -4.27 -7.95 -1.72
N VAL A 45 -3.03 -7.79 -2.21
CA VAL A 45 -1.85 -8.46 -1.63
C VAL A 45 -1.65 -8.03 -0.18
N PHE A 46 -1.69 -6.72 0.10
CA PHE A 46 -1.52 -6.24 1.47
C PHE A 46 -2.64 -6.71 2.40
N HIS A 47 -3.87 -6.72 1.92
CA HIS A 47 -5.02 -7.21 2.68
C HIS A 47 -4.92 -8.72 2.99
N THR A 48 -4.39 -9.50 2.04
CA THR A 48 -4.25 -10.95 2.18
C THR A 48 -3.07 -11.32 3.09
N TYR A 49 -1.88 -10.77 2.83
CA TYR A 49 -0.65 -11.13 3.55
C TYR A 49 -0.50 -10.40 4.89
N TYR A 50 -1.04 -9.19 5.02
CA TYR A 50 -0.88 -8.35 6.21
C TYR A 50 -2.22 -8.09 6.92
N ARG A 51 -3.17 -9.04 6.83
CA ARG A 51 -4.47 -9.00 7.53
C ARG A 51 -4.34 -8.73 9.03
N ASN A 52 -3.28 -9.25 9.65
CA ASN A 52 -2.99 -9.10 11.08
C ASN A 52 -2.42 -7.71 11.45
N ARG A 53 -2.31 -6.77 10.50
CA ARG A 53 -1.77 -5.43 10.72
C ARG A 53 -2.86 -4.37 10.47
N PRO A 54 -3.78 -4.15 11.43
CA PRO A 54 -4.87 -3.17 11.28
C PRO A 54 -4.35 -1.76 10.98
N ALA A 55 -3.24 -1.36 11.60
CA ALA A 55 -2.63 -0.06 11.37
C ALA A 55 -2.16 0.16 9.92
N MET A 56 -1.76 -0.89 9.19
CA MET A 56 -1.42 -0.76 7.77
C MET A 56 -2.69 -0.55 6.95
N MET A 57 -3.76 -1.30 7.25
CA MET A 57 -5.04 -1.19 6.55
C MET A 57 -5.69 0.18 6.75
N GLU A 58 -5.61 0.73 7.96
CA GLU A 58 -6.08 2.09 8.25
C GLU A 58 -5.36 3.13 7.39
N GLU A 59 -4.03 3.09 7.34
CA GLU A 59 -3.24 4.01 6.52
C GLU A 59 -3.56 3.82 5.03
N LEU A 60 -3.65 2.59 4.52
CA LEU A 60 -4.05 2.34 3.13
C LEU A 60 -5.43 2.91 2.80
N LYS A 61 -6.44 2.74 3.69
CA LYS A 61 -7.78 3.30 3.50
C LYS A 61 -7.78 4.82 3.47
N LEU A 62 -7.00 5.46 4.35
CA LEU A 62 -6.91 6.92 4.44
C LEU A 62 -6.38 7.56 3.15
N PHE A 63 -5.49 6.88 2.42
CA PHE A 63 -4.85 7.44 1.22
C PHE A 63 -5.44 6.94 -0.11
N ILE A 64 -6.00 5.72 -0.17
CA ILE A 64 -6.58 5.15 -1.40
C ILE A 64 -8.06 5.57 -1.57
N CYS A 65 -8.79 5.80 -0.47
CA CYS A 65 -10.24 6.10 -0.51
C CYS A 65 -10.57 7.60 -0.42
N LYS A 66 -9.57 8.50 -0.34
CA LYS A 66 -9.81 9.94 -0.48
C LYS A 66 -10.14 10.24 -1.95
N ARG A 67 -11.41 10.04 -2.28
CA ARG A 67 -12.08 10.54 -3.47
C ARG A 67 -12.42 12.01 -3.28
#